data_AF-A0A7S3IXP3-F1
#
_entry.id   AF-A0A7S3IXP3-F1
#
_cell.length_a   1.000
_cell.length_b   1.000
_cell.length_c   1.000
_cell.angle_alpha   90.00
_cell.angle_beta   90.00
_cell.angle_gamma   90.00
#
_symmetry.space_group_name_H-M   'P 1'
#
loop_
_entity.id
_entity.type
_entity.pdbx_description
1 polymer ?
#
loop_
_entity_poly.entity_id
_entity_poly.type
_entity_poly.pdbx_seq_one_letter_code
_entity_poly.pdbx_strand_id
1 'polypeptide(L)'
;MRLKALQIALSAKLFEGRIVMVDSEHTPFAKTKYLDEVMKPFFTDRLAMVTGFDPCPNFSTAAKNIKNLSVFNPQQIHVPQLVWSDIIFMTREGLEQLEIVMEGRTTNAFRNRTVPLEEPSAYRQFIGEYKSKKNQHPAYEQIIAPTQEELAEVEEGELELFTPSLQSYLQELEKVQQ
;
A
#
# COMPACT_ATOMS: atom_id res chain seq x y z
N MET A 1 -8.86 -8.25 -19.13
CA MET A 1 -9.89 -9.25 -18.77
C MET A 1 -10.29 -9.23 -17.29
N ARG A 2 -9.37 -9.44 -16.32
CA ARG A 2 -9.71 -9.54 -14.88
C ARG A 2 -10.45 -8.31 -14.30
N LEU A 3 -9.99 -7.10 -14.63
CA LEU A 3 -10.61 -5.86 -14.17
C LEU A 3 -12.06 -5.70 -14.66
N LYS A 4 -12.31 -6.03 -15.94
CA LYS A 4 -13.65 -5.98 -16.53
C LYS A 4 -14.58 -7.02 -15.91
N ALA A 5 -14.09 -8.23 -15.64
CA ALA A 5 -14.86 -9.24 -14.93
C ALA A 5 -15.29 -8.78 -13.53
N LEU A 6 -14.43 -8.03 -12.82
CA LEU A 6 -14.79 -7.44 -11.54
C LEU A 6 -15.87 -6.36 -11.66
N GLN A 7 -15.76 -5.46 -12.64
CA GLN A 7 -16.80 -4.45 -12.92
C GLN A 7 -18.14 -5.12 -13.23
N ILE A 8 -18.15 -6.14 -14.09
CA ILE A 8 -19.37 -6.89 -14.44
C ILE A 8 -19.97 -7.59 -13.22
N ALA A 9 -19.15 -8.23 -12.39
CA ALA A 9 -19.62 -8.91 -11.18
C ALA A 9 -20.23 -7.91 -10.17
N LEU A 10 -19.62 -6.74 -9.99
CA LEU A 10 -20.18 -5.67 -9.15
C LEU A 10 -21.50 -5.14 -9.72
N SER A 11 -21.57 -4.87 -11.03
CA SER A 11 -22.79 -4.42 -11.69
C SER A 11 -23.91 -5.46 -11.57
N ALA A 12 -23.61 -6.75 -11.70
CA ALA A 12 -24.58 -7.82 -11.52
C ALA A 12 -25.11 -7.87 -10.08
N LYS A 13 -24.22 -7.80 -9.07
CA LYS A 13 -24.62 -7.76 -7.66
C LYS A 13 -25.45 -6.53 -7.31
N LEU A 14 -25.13 -5.38 -7.90
CA LEU A 14 -25.92 -4.17 -7.76
C LEU A 14 -27.32 -4.33 -8.37
N PHE A 15 -27.41 -4.91 -9.57
CA PHE A 15 -28.68 -5.18 -10.25
C PHE A 15 -29.56 -6.15 -9.46
N GLU A 16 -28.97 -7.15 -8.81
CA GLU A 16 -29.67 -8.06 -7.91
C GLU A 16 -30.08 -7.41 -6.57
N GLY A 17 -29.65 -6.18 -6.29
CA GLY A 17 -29.92 -5.51 -5.02
C GLY A 17 -29.17 -6.10 -3.83
N ARG A 18 -28.05 -6.80 -4.07
CA ARG A 18 -27.27 -7.49 -3.02
C ARG A 18 -26.10 -6.67 -2.46
N ILE A 19 -25.96 -5.42 -2.90
CA ILE A 19 -24.99 -4.48 -2.35
C ILE A 19 -25.72 -3.58 -1.35
N VAL A 20 -25.24 -3.56 -0.10
CA VAL A 20 -25.78 -2.75 0.98
C VAL A 20 -24.74 -1.71 1.38
N MET A 21 -25.12 -0.44 1.32
CA MET A 21 -24.28 0.66 1.79
C MET A 21 -24.43 0.86 3.29
N VAL A 22 -23.31 1.04 3.97
CA VAL A 22 -23.22 1.33 5.41
C VAL A 22 -22.42 2.62 5.58
N ASP A 23 -22.81 3.47 6.52
CA ASP A 23 -22.08 4.73 6.72
C ASP A 23 -20.68 4.49 7.32
N SER A 24 -20.58 3.67 8.37
CA SER A 24 -19.31 3.36 9.04
C SER A 24 -19.34 1.99 9.71
N GLU A 25 -18.17 1.37 9.79
CA GLU A 25 -17.85 0.14 10.52
C GLU A 25 -17.53 0.36 12.00
N HIS A 26 -17.68 1.59 12.52
CA HIS A 26 -17.27 1.90 13.89
C HIS A 26 -18.05 1.10 14.93
N THR A 27 -17.33 0.31 15.73
CA THR A 27 -17.90 -0.45 16.85
C THR A 27 -17.24 -0.06 18.17
N PRO A 28 -18.02 0.31 19.21
CA PRO A 28 -17.48 0.72 20.50
C PRO A 28 -16.77 -0.43 21.25
N PHE A 29 -17.16 -1.68 20.99
CA PHE A 29 -16.59 -2.85 21.67
C PHE A 29 -16.07 -3.87 20.65
N ALA A 30 -14.89 -4.43 20.92
CA ALA A 30 -14.32 -5.55 20.17
C ALA A 30 -14.97 -6.90 20.53
N LYS A 31 -16.31 -6.93 20.69
CA LYS A 31 -17.06 -8.13 21.10
C LYS A 31 -17.77 -8.76 19.91
N THR A 32 -17.43 -10.01 19.62
CA THR A 32 -18.02 -10.82 18.54
C THR A 32 -19.54 -10.95 18.69
N LYS A 33 -20.03 -11.15 19.92
CA LYS A 33 -21.47 -11.29 20.21
C LYS A 33 -22.29 -10.08 19.78
N TYR A 34 -21.73 -8.87 19.93
CA TYR A 34 -22.41 -7.65 19.53
C TYR A 34 -22.57 -7.59 18.01
N LEU A 35 -21.49 -7.86 17.28
CA LEU A 35 -21.52 -7.90 15.82
C LEU A 35 -22.42 -9.04 15.31
N ASP A 36 -22.39 -10.20 15.97
CA ASP A 36 -23.25 -11.34 15.66
C ASP A 36 -24.73 -10.98 15.80
N GLU A 37 -25.12 -10.30 16.88
CA GLU A 37 -26.50 -9.84 17.09
C GLU A 37 -26.99 -8.85 16.02
N VAL A 38 -26.14 -7.92 15.59
CA VAL A 38 -26.46 -6.96 14.51
C VAL A 38 -26.59 -7.69 13.16
N MET A 39 -25.78 -8.72 12.93
CA MET A 39 -25.73 -9.43 11.67
C MET A 39 -26.73 -10.60 11.57
N LYS A 40 -27.37 -11.01 12.68
CA LYS A 40 -28.43 -12.06 12.74
C LYS A 40 -29.45 -12.05 11.60
N PRO A 41 -30.04 -10.89 11.22
CA PRO A 41 -30.99 -10.85 10.11
C PRO A 41 -30.39 -11.22 8.74
N PHE A 42 -29.07 -11.18 8.59
CA PHE A 42 -28.36 -11.43 7.34
C PHE A 42 -27.59 -12.77 7.32
N PHE A 43 -27.53 -13.50 8.44
CA PHE A 43 -26.66 -14.68 8.60
C PHE A 43 -27.03 -15.92 7.78
N THR A 44 -28.19 -15.92 7.12
CA THR A 44 -28.58 -16.99 6.21
C THR A 44 -27.58 -17.16 5.07
N ASP A 45 -26.84 -16.09 4.78
CA ASP A 45 -26.06 -15.89 3.57
C ASP A 45 -24.57 -15.70 3.88
N ARG A 46 -23.70 -15.91 2.88
CA ARG A 46 -22.28 -15.57 3.01
C ARG A 46 -22.08 -14.08 2.81
N LEU A 47 -21.49 -13.41 3.80
CA LEU A 47 -21.39 -11.96 3.84
C LEU A 47 -19.96 -11.51 3.56
N ALA A 48 -19.81 -10.58 2.64
CA ALA A 48 -18.57 -9.84 2.42
C ALA A 48 -18.75 -8.41 2.92
N MET A 49 -17.77 -7.88 3.63
CA MET A 49 -17.71 -6.48 4.00
C MET A 49 -16.46 -5.84 3.41
N VAL A 50 -16.67 -4.72 2.71
CA VAL A 50 -15.63 -3.89 2.13
C VAL A 50 -15.47 -2.68 3.02
N THR A 51 -14.34 -2.60 3.71
CA THR A 51 -13.96 -1.47 4.56
C THR A 51 -12.95 -0.59 3.85
N GLY A 52 -12.59 0.54 4.47
CA GLY A 52 -11.44 1.32 4.03
C GLY A 52 -10.10 0.59 4.24
N PHE A 53 -9.00 1.24 3.86
CA PHE A 53 -7.64 0.75 4.09
C PHE A 53 -7.23 0.76 5.58
N ASP A 54 -7.82 1.64 6.38
CA ASP A 54 -7.63 1.73 7.84
C ASP A 54 -8.93 1.38 8.59
N PRO A 55 -9.31 0.09 8.65
CA PRO A 55 -10.54 -0.33 9.31
C PRO A 55 -10.42 -0.19 10.83
N CYS A 56 -11.55 0.06 11.50
CA CYS A 56 -11.59 0.09 12.96
C CYS A 56 -11.03 -1.22 13.58
N PRO A 57 -10.05 -1.15 14.51
CA PRO A 57 -9.38 -2.34 15.03
C PRO A 57 -10.32 -3.25 15.82
N ASN A 58 -11.30 -2.65 16.51
CA ASN A 58 -12.33 -3.38 17.25
C ASN A 58 -13.18 -4.23 16.30
N PHE A 59 -13.60 -3.64 15.17
CA PHE A 59 -14.39 -4.29 14.15
C PHE A 59 -13.61 -5.43 13.49
N SER A 60 -12.37 -5.16 13.05
CA SER A 60 -11.49 -6.17 12.43
C SER A 60 -11.28 -7.38 13.35
N THR A 61 -11.10 -7.13 14.65
CA THR A 61 -10.92 -8.20 15.65
C THR A 61 -12.19 -9.01 15.88
N ALA A 62 -13.34 -8.34 15.95
CA ALA A 62 -14.63 -9.01 16.13
C ALA A 62 -15.01 -9.84 14.89
N ALA A 63 -14.83 -9.29 13.69
CA ALA A 63 -15.21 -9.91 12.43
C ALA A 63 -14.42 -11.19 12.13
N LYS A 64 -13.12 -11.25 12.49
CA LYS A 64 -12.26 -12.43 12.29
C LYS A 64 -12.80 -13.72 12.91
N ASN A 65 -13.60 -13.62 13.97
CA ASN A 65 -14.14 -14.78 14.67
C ASN A 65 -15.48 -15.27 14.08
N ILE A 66 -16.09 -14.51 13.16
CA ILE A 66 -17.39 -14.85 12.57
C ILE A 66 -17.15 -15.60 11.26
N LYS A 67 -17.57 -16.86 11.19
CA LYS A 67 -17.28 -17.73 10.02
C LYS A 67 -17.93 -17.28 8.71
N ASN A 68 -19.11 -16.67 8.78
CA ASN A 68 -19.90 -16.28 7.61
C ASN A 68 -19.61 -14.85 7.14
N LEU A 69 -18.76 -14.11 7.86
CA LEU A 69 -18.39 -12.74 7.55
C LEU A 69 -16.93 -12.70 7.12
N SER A 70 -16.67 -12.13 5.96
CA SER A 70 -15.31 -11.88 5.51
C SER A 70 -15.11 -10.39 5.25
N VAL A 71 -14.04 -9.83 5.80
CA VAL A 71 -13.71 -8.39 5.70
C VAL A 71 -12.55 -8.22 4.72
N PHE A 72 -12.69 -7.25 3.82
CA PHE A 72 -11.71 -6.99 2.77
C PHE A 72 -11.37 -5.52 2.66
N ASN A 73 -10.09 -5.26 2.36
CA ASN A 73 -9.67 -3.96 1.90
C ASN A 73 -10.06 -3.78 0.42
N PRO A 74 -10.19 -2.54 -0.08
CA PRO A 74 -10.58 -2.28 -1.47
C PRO A 74 -9.61 -2.91 -2.49
N GLN A 75 -8.32 -3.02 -2.13
CA GLN A 75 -7.32 -3.68 -2.95
C GLN A 75 -7.47 -5.21 -3.02
N GLN A 76 -8.02 -5.83 -2.00
CA GLN A 76 -8.12 -7.30 -1.87
C GLN A 76 -9.33 -7.88 -2.59
N ILE A 77 -10.26 -7.04 -3.04
CA ILE A 77 -11.45 -7.45 -3.79
C ILE A 77 -11.08 -8.16 -5.10
N HIS A 78 -11.64 -9.36 -5.27
CA HIS A 78 -11.50 -10.21 -6.45
C HIS A 78 -12.79 -10.93 -6.81
N VAL A 79 -12.93 -11.33 -8.07
CA VAL A 79 -14.17 -11.89 -8.64
C VAL A 79 -14.67 -13.13 -7.88
N PRO A 80 -13.85 -14.17 -7.57
CA PRO A 80 -14.32 -15.32 -6.81
C PRO A 80 -15.01 -14.96 -5.49
N GLN A 81 -14.47 -13.96 -4.78
CA GLN A 81 -15.03 -13.48 -3.54
C GLN A 81 -16.45 -12.93 -3.73
N LEU A 82 -16.65 -12.10 -4.75
CA LEU A 82 -17.95 -11.52 -5.07
C LEU A 82 -18.97 -12.59 -5.48
N VAL A 83 -18.52 -13.65 -6.17
CA VAL A 83 -19.39 -14.73 -6.61
C VAL A 83 -19.81 -15.62 -5.43
N TRP A 84 -18.89 -15.91 -4.50
CA TRP A 84 -19.19 -16.74 -3.33
C TRP A 84 -19.94 -16.02 -2.21
N SER A 85 -19.88 -14.69 -2.20
CA SER A 85 -20.62 -13.87 -1.26
C SER A 85 -22.01 -13.63 -1.81
N ASP A 86 -23.03 -13.82 -0.99
CA ASP A 86 -24.39 -13.53 -1.37
C ASP A 86 -24.63 -12.03 -1.29
N ILE A 87 -24.35 -11.43 -0.13
CA ILE A 87 -24.52 -10.00 0.15
C ILE A 87 -23.16 -9.34 0.37
N ILE A 88 -23.02 -8.13 -0.15
CA ILE A 88 -21.82 -7.30 0.02
C ILE A 88 -22.19 -6.03 0.75
N PHE A 89 -21.63 -5.83 1.93
CA PHE A 89 -21.68 -4.57 2.65
C PHE A 89 -20.49 -3.71 2.23
N MET A 90 -20.74 -2.45 1.91
CA MET A 90 -19.66 -1.48 1.61
C MET A 90 -19.81 -0.28 2.53
N THR A 91 -18.72 0.12 3.17
CA THR A 91 -18.68 1.40 3.89
C THR A 91 -18.57 2.53 2.88
N ARG A 92 -19.02 3.73 3.25
CA ARG A 92 -18.87 4.93 2.39
C ARG A 92 -17.41 5.13 1.98
N GLU A 93 -16.51 5.09 2.96
CA GLU A 93 -15.07 5.21 2.74
C GLU A 93 -14.52 4.07 1.87
N GLY A 94 -14.95 2.83 2.13
CA GLY A 94 -14.53 1.67 1.35
C GLY A 94 -14.94 1.76 -0.12
N LEU A 95 -16.10 2.35 -0.42
CA LEU A 95 -16.56 2.57 -1.79
C LEU A 95 -15.70 3.62 -2.52
N GLU A 96 -15.48 4.78 -1.89
CA GLU A 96 -14.65 5.86 -2.46
C GLU A 96 -13.23 5.36 -2.78
N GLN A 97 -12.63 4.63 -1.84
CA GLN A 97 -11.30 4.06 -2.01
C GLN A 97 -11.28 2.94 -3.07
N LEU A 98 -12.36 2.16 -3.20
CA LEU A 98 -12.50 1.15 -4.25
C LEU A 98 -12.53 1.79 -5.64
N GLU A 99 -13.26 2.90 -5.81
CA GLU A 99 -13.31 3.65 -7.06
C GLU A 99 -11.92 4.13 -7.48
N ILE A 100 -11.19 4.76 -6.55
CA ILE A 100 -9.81 5.24 -6.77
C ILE A 100 -8.88 4.08 -7.16
N VAL A 101 -8.99 2.93 -6.48
CA VAL A 101 -8.22 1.72 -6.81
C VAL A 101 -8.56 1.18 -8.20
N MET A 102 -9.84 1.17 -8.57
CA MET A 102 -10.30 0.68 -9.87
C MET A 102 -9.87 1.61 -11.01
N GLU A 103 -9.93 2.92 -10.80
CA GLU A 103 -9.41 3.91 -11.73
C GLU A 103 -7.90 3.74 -11.91
N GLY A 104 -7.15 3.67 -10.80
CA GLY A 104 -5.71 3.42 -10.84
C GLY A 104 -5.32 2.12 -11.55
N ARG A 105 -6.12 1.05 -11.42
CA ARG A 105 -5.92 -0.19 -12.17
C ARG A 105 -6.21 -0.01 -13.67
N THR A 106 -7.23 0.79 -14.00
CA THR A 106 -7.61 1.08 -15.39
C THR A 106 -6.52 1.88 -16.07
N THR A 107 -6.09 3.00 -15.46
CA THR A 107 -5.04 3.85 -16.00
C THR A 107 -3.76 3.04 -16.21
N ASN A 108 -3.29 2.31 -15.20
CA ASN A 108 -2.09 1.47 -15.32
C ASN A 108 -2.17 0.41 -16.43
N ALA A 109 -3.36 -0.13 -16.71
CA ALA A 109 -3.54 -1.13 -17.76
C ALA A 109 -3.47 -0.53 -19.18
N PHE A 110 -3.90 0.72 -19.37
CA PHE A 110 -3.96 1.38 -20.68
C PHE A 110 -2.90 2.47 -20.89
N ARG A 111 -2.12 2.81 -19.85
CA ARG A 111 -1.10 3.86 -19.92
C ARG A 111 0.07 3.46 -20.81
N ASN A 112 0.60 4.43 -21.54
CA ASN A 112 1.90 4.30 -22.18
C ASN A 112 3.01 4.18 -21.13
N ARG A 113 3.83 3.13 -21.20
CA ARG A 113 4.89 2.85 -20.23
C ARG A 113 6.01 3.89 -20.23
N THR A 114 6.19 4.61 -21.35
CA THR A 114 7.21 5.67 -21.49
C THR A 114 6.87 6.93 -20.70
N VAL A 115 5.59 7.17 -20.40
CA VAL A 115 5.16 8.34 -19.64
C VAL A 115 5.39 8.07 -18.15
N PRO A 116 6.12 8.93 -17.42
CA PRO A 116 6.30 8.78 -15.97
C PRO A 116 4.96 8.93 -15.22
N LEU A 117 4.86 8.33 -14.03
CA LEU A 117 3.67 8.45 -13.19
C LEU A 117 3.90 9.68 -12.30
N GLU A 118 3.14 10.75 -12.49
CA GLU A 118 3.27 11.98 -11.69
C GLU A 118 2.79 11.75 -10.26
N GLU A 119 1.72 10.98 -10.09
CA GLU A 119 1.16 10.62 -8.79
C GLU A 119 1.47 9.16 -8.43
N PRO A 120 1.65 8.83 -7.13
CA PRO A 120 1.82 7.47 -6.70
C PRO A 120 0.58 6.63 -7.02
N SER A 121 0.76 5.35 -7.32
CA SER A 121 -0.35 4.44 -7.63
C SER A 121 -1.45 4.51 -6.57
N ALA A 122 -2.73 4.64 -6.96
CA ALA A 122 -3.93 4.75 -6.11
C ALA A 122 -3.84 4.20 -4.67
N TYR A 123 -3.41 2.94 -4.47
CA TYR A 123 -3.34 2.33 -3.14
C TYR A 123 -2.16 2.81 -2.27
N ARG A 124 -1.08 3.33 -2.87
CA ARG A 124 0.08 3.93 -2.16
C ARG A 124 -0.29 5.24 -1.47
N GLN A 125 -1.33 5.94 -1.95
CA GLN A 125 -1.84 7.13 -1.27
C GLN A 125 -2.37 6.79 0.13
N PHE A 126 -2.97 5.60 0.29
CA PHE A 126 -3.59 5.17 1.56
C PHE A 126 -2.66 4.33 2.44
N ILE A 127 -1.90 3.40 1.86
CA ILE A 127 -1.03 2.48 2.63
C ILE A 127 0.38 3.09 2.85
N GLY A 128 0.75 4.10 2.07
CA GLY A 128 2.12 4.61 1.99
C GLY A 128 3.04 3.70 1.17
N GLU A 129 4.32 4.06 1.09
CA GLU A 129 5.34 3.22 0.47
C GLU A 129 5.73 2.06 1.39
N TYR A 130 5.56 0.82 0.92
CA TYR A 130 6.08 -0.35 1.61
C TYR A 130 7.62 -0.31 1.61
N LYS A 131 8.22 0.11 2.72
CA LYS A 131 9.65 -0.05 2.96
C LYS A 131 9.91 -1.49 3.39
N SER A 132 10.59 -2.26 2.53
CA SER A 132 11.04 -3.61 2.90
C SER A 132 11.89 -3.54 4.17
N LYS A 133 11.73 -4.51 5.08
CA LYS A 133 12.54 -4.59 6.32
C LYS A 133 14.05 -4.64 6.06
N LYS A 134 14.47 -5.07 4.86
CA LYS A 134 15.88 -5.01 4.42
C LYS A 134 16.41 -3.57 4.34
N ASN A 135 15.54 -2.61 4.02
CA ASN A 135 15.83 -1.18 3.93
C ASN A 135 15.50 -0.46 5.26
N GLN A 136 15.48 -1.17 6.39
CA GLN A 136 15.30 -0.57 7.72
C GLN A 136 16.47 -0.89 8.66
N HIS A 137 17.46 -1.67 8.20
CA HIS A 137 18.64 -1.95 8.98
C HIS A 137 19.58 -0.73 8.91
N PRO A 138 19.96 -0.08 10.02
CA PRO A 138 20.74 1.17 9.99
C PRO A 138 22.09 1.09 9.25
N ALA A 139 22.53 -0.14 8.91
CA ALA A 139 23.73 -0.39 8.13
C ALA A 139 23.58 -0.12 6.62
N TYR A 140 22.38 -0.10 6.02
CA TYR A 140 22.29 0.09 4.56
C TYR A 140 22.61 1.53 4.14
N GLU A 141 22.25 2.54 4.95
CA GLU A 141 22.56 3.96 4.67
C GLU A 141 24.07 4.21 4.70
N GLN A 142 24.80 3.44 5.52
CA GLN A 142 26.26 3.48 5.63
C GLN A 142 26.98 2.68 4.52
N ILE A 143 26.26 1.84 3.76
CA ILE A 143 26.82 1.04 2.66
C ILE A 143 26.60 1.72 1.30
N ILE A 144 25.64 2.64 1.20
CA ILE A 144 25.47 3.47 0.00
C ILE A 144 26.69 4.38 -0.08
N ALA A 145 27.49 4.23 -1.14
CA ALA A 145 28.58 5.17 -1.41
C ALA A 145 28.01 6.60 -1.45
N PRO A 146 28.67 7.57 -0.81
CA PRO A 146 28.16 8.94 -0.76
C PRO A 146 27.87 9.43 -2.18
N THR A 147 26.77 10.16 -2.31
CA THR A 147 26.35 10.74 -3.58
C THR A 147 27.44 11.73 -4.03
N GLN A 148 27.65 11.93 -5.33
CA GLN A 148 28.72 12.83 -5.82
C GLN A 148 28.64 14.26 -5.24
N GLU A 149 27.45 14.68 -4.82
CA GLU A 149 27.21 15.97 -4.15
C GLU A 149 27.81 16.02 -2.74
N GLU A 150 27.79 14.92 -1.98
CA GLU A 150 28.36 14.84 -0.61
C GLU A 150 29.89 14.80 -0.62
N LEU A 151 30.51 14.37 -1.73
CA LEU A 151 31.96 14.42 -1.92
C LEU A 151 32.47 15.82 -2.26
N ALA A 152 31.60 16.72 -2.73
CA ALA A 152 31.95 18.09 -3.06
C ALA A 152 31.94 19.02 -1.84
N GLU A 153 31.32 18.60 -0.73
CA GLU A 153 31.24 19.36 0.52
C GLU A 153 32.39 19.07 1.50
N VAL A 154 33.40 18.29 1.09
CA VAL A 154 34.63 18.15 1.89
C VAL A 154 35.36 19.50 1.88
N GLU A 155 35.27 20.19 3.01
CA GLU A 155 35.82 21.53 3.27
C GLU A 155 37.29 21.68 2.84
N GLU A 156 37.69 22.92 2.51
CA GLU A 156 39.04 23.38 2.14
C GLU A 156 40.08 23.22 3.27
N GLY A 157 40.26 22.00 3.78
CA GLY A 157 41.38 21.63 4.63
C GLY A 157 42.60 21.22 3.78
N GLU A 158 43.81 21.39 4.33
CA GLU A 158 45.02 20.85 3.71
C GLU A 158 44.85 19.34 3.50
N LEU A 159 44.86 18.91 2.23
CA LEU A 159 44.70 17.51 1.85
C LEU A 159 45.88 16.69 2.39
N GLU A 160 45.73 16.06 3.54
CA GLU A 160 46.68 15.06 4.02
C GLU A 160 46.53 13.80 3.17
N LEU A 161 47.50 13.57 2.26
CA LEU A 161 47.53 12.37 1.43
C LEU A 161 47.86 11.16 2.31
N PHE A 162 46.92 10.22 2.40
CA PHE A 162 47.02 9.05 3.28
C PHE A 162 48.10 8.04 2.86
N THR A 163 48.51 8.03 1.58
CA THR A 163 49.43 7.00 1.08
C THR A 163 50.88 7.50 1.00
N PRO A 164 51.85 6.72 1.52
CA PRO A 164 53.27 7.11 1.52
C PRO A 164 53.85 7.21 0.10
N SER A 165 53.28 6.49 -0.87
CA SER A 165 53.70 6.54 -2.29
C SER A 165 53.35 7.86 -2.98
N LEU A 166 52.26 8.51 -2.60
CA LEU A 166 51.87 9.80 -3.16
C LEU A 166 52.67 10.94 -2.52
N GLN A 167 52.99 10.80 -1.23
CA GLN A 167 53.87 11.74 -0.53
C GLN A 167 55.28 11.74 -1.13
N SER A 168 55.86 10.57 -1.41
CA SER A 168 57.18 10.48 -2.06
C SER A 168 57.18 11.09 -3.46
N TYR A 169 56.10 10.90 -4.22
CA TYR A 169 55.97 11.42 -5.58
C TYR A 169 55.88 12.95 -5.62
N LEU A 170 55.15 13.58 -4.68
CA LEU A 170 55.11 15.04 -4.57
C LEU A 170 56.47 15.63 -4.18
N GLN A 171 57.16 15.01 -3.23
CA GLN A 171 58.52 15.44 -2.86
C GLN A 171 59.51 15.32 -4.03
N GLU A 172 59.34 14.32 -4.90
CA GLU A 172 60.12 14.19 -6.12
C GLU A 172 59.77 15.28 -7.14
N LEU A 173 58.49 15.62 -7.30
CA LEU A 173 58.06 16.71 -8.20
C LEU A 173 58.58 18.09 -7.75
N GLU A 174 58.53 18.39 -6.45
CA GLU A 174 59.05 19.65 -5.91
C GLU A 174 60.56 19.80 -6.15
N LYS A 175 61.31 18.70 -6.07
CA LYS A 175 62.75 18.67 -6.37
C LYS A 175 63.08 18.89 -7.85
N VAL A 176 62.16 18.58 -8.75
CA VAL A 176 62.35 18.78 -10.20
C VAL A 176 62.00 20.21 -10.62
N GLN A 177 61.22 20.93 -9.82
CA GLN A 177 60.80 22.31 -10.11
C GLN A 177 61.75 23.40 -9.55
N GLN A 178 62.70 23.04 -8.69
CA GLN A 178 63.78 23.92 -8.22
C GLN A 178 65.05 23.77 -9.08
#